data_AF-A0A2G3Q1M9-F1
#
_entry.id   AF-A0A2G3Q1M9-F1
#
_cell.length_a   1.000
_cell.length_b   1.000
_cell.length_c   1.000
_cell.angle_alpha   90.00
_cell.angle_beta   90.00
_cell.angle_gamma   90.00
#
_symmetry.space_group_name_H-M   'P 1'
#
loop_
_entity.id
_entity.type
_entity.pdbx_description
1 polymer ?
#
loop_
_entity_poly.entity_id
_entity_poly.type
_entity_poly.pdbx_seq_one_letter_code
_entity_poly.pdbx_strand_id
1 'polypeptide(L)'
;MTMTEDEKKIKKIMKKTIANMKEISTYKPQFDSTISLYAETKYQYDLLMRQFYESGCKVTEEYTNKAGFTNIRKTAIYLALETLRRDIINHENILGLTPVGLRKINESEMKGKKKKSKLIEALKSIEQNTT
;
A
#
# COMPACT_ATOMS: atom_id res chain seq x y z
N MET A 1 -20.20 -17.92 -13.43
CA MET A 1 -20.21 -16.64 -14.19
C MET A 1 -18.78 -16.37 -14.66
N THR A 2 -18.59 -15.91 -15.88
CA THR A 2 -17.28 -15.54 -16.43
C THR A 2 -16.83 -14.20 -15.85
N MET A 3 -15.55 -14.07 -15.50
CA MET A 3 -15.01 -12.80 -14.99
C MET A 3 -15.07 -11.69 -16.06
N THR A 4 -15.38 -10.47 -15.65
CA THR A 4 -15.31 -9.27 -16.50
C THR A 4 -13.86 -8.89 -16.82
N GLU A 5 -13.63 -8.05 -17.83
CA GLU A 5 -12.28 -7.57 -18.17
C GLU A 5 -11.65 -6.78 -17.03
N ASP A 6 -12.45 -6.03 -16.28
CA ASP A 6 -11.99 -5.22 -15.17
C ASP A 6 -11.56 -6.10 -13.99
N GLU A 7 -12.36 -7.12 -13.67
CA GLU A 7 -12.01 -8.13 -12.67
C GLU A 7 -10.72 -8.89 -13.06
N LYS A 8 -10.51 -9.17 -14.34
CA LYS A 8 -9.25 -9.79 -14.82
C LYS A 8 -8.05 -8.88 -14.59
N LYS A 9 -8.18 -7.57 -14.86
CA LYS A 9 -7.10 -6.59 -14.62
C LYS A 9 -6.80 -6.45 -13.13
N ILE A 10 -7.82 -6.35 -12.29
CA ILE A 10 -7.67 -6.30 -10.81
C ILE A 10 -6.96 -7.57 -10.32
N LYS A 11 -7.41 -8.75 -10.76
CA LYS A 11 -6.76 -10.03 -10.39
C LYS A 11 -5.31 -10.11 -10.84
N LYS A 12 -4.95 -9.52 -11.97
CA LYS A 12 -3.55 -9.41 -12.42
C LYS A 12 -2.72 -8.55 -11.46
N ILE A 13 -3.27 -7.42 -11.02
CA ILE A 13 -2.61 -6.55 -10.02
C ILE A 13 -2.44 -7.32 -8.70
N MET A 14 -3.49 -7.98 -8.20
CA MET A 14 -3.40 -8.81 -6.97
C MET A 14 -2.28 -9.86 -7.05
N LYS A 15 -2.22 -10.62 -8.15
CA LYS A 15 -1.17 -11.64 -8.36
C LYS A 15 0.23 -11.03 -8.32
N LYS A 16 0.42 -9.89 -8.97
CA LYS A 16 1.69 -9.16 -8.96
C LYS A 16 2.05 -8.68 -7.54
N THR A 17 1.09 -8.13 -6.82
CA THR A 17 1.28 -7.70 -5.42
C THR A 17 1.71 -8.87 -4.53
N ILE A 18 1.04 -10.01 -4.63
CA ILE A 18 1.40 -11.23 -3.87
C ILE A 18 2.82 -11.70 -4.24
N ALA A 19 3.17 -11.70 -5.53
CA ALA A 19 4.51 -12.09 -5.97
C ALA A 19 5.59 -11.18 -5.36
N ASN A 20 5.39 -9.85 -5.43
CA ASN A 20 6.31 -8.88 -4.86
C ASN A 20 6.44 -9.05 -3.33
N MET A 21 5.33 -9.23 -2.62
CA MET A 21 5.36 -9.46 -1.17
C MET A 21 6.07 -10.77 -0.79
N LYS A 22 5.93 -11.82 -1.61
CA LYS A 22 6.64 -13.08 -1.40
C LYS A 22 8.15 -12.94 -1.61
N GLU A 23 8.57 -12.17 -2.63
CA GLU A 23 9.98 -11.90 -2.91
C GLU A 23 10.69 -11.25 -1.72
N ILE A 24 10.02 -10.33 -1.02
CA ILE A 24 10.54 -9.65 0.18
C ILE A 24 10.10 -10.32 1.50
N SER A 25 9.52 -11.52 1.44
CA SER A 25 9.08 -12.31 2.60
C SER A 25 8.08 -11.61 3.54
N THR A 26 7.24 -10.70 3.03
CA THR A 26 6.19 -10.02 3.82
C THR A 26 4.80 -10.60 3.65
N TYR A 27 4.57 -11.49 2.67
CA TYR A 27 3.25 -12.06 2.40
C TYR A 27 2.73 -12.93 3.55
N LYS A 28 1.50 -12.66 3.99
CA LYS A 28 0.72 -13.48 4.93
C LYS A 28 -0.75 -13.49 4.50
N PRO A 29 -1.51 -14.58 4.69
CA PRO A 29 -2.93 -14.65 4.29
C PRO A 29 -3.80 -13.57 4.93
N GLN A 30 -3.42 -13.05 6.10
CA GLN A 30 -4.12 -11.96 6.78
C GLN A 30 -4.13 -10.66 5.97
N PHE A 31 -3.25 -10.53 4.97
CA PHE A 31 -3.21 -9.38 4.06
C PHE A 31 -4.09 -9.55 2.81
N ASP A 32 -4.73 -10.69 2.57
CA ASP A 32 -5.44 -10.94 1.32
C ASP A 32 -6.54 -9.90 1.03
N SER A 33 -7.28 -9.45 2.06
CA SER A 33 -8.28 -8.39 1.92
C SER A 33 -7.65 -7.04 1.56
N THR A 34 -6.54 -6.67 2.22
CA THR A 34 -5.76 -5.45 1.94
C THR A 34 -5.17 -5.49 0.53
N ILE A 35 -4.71 -6.66 0.07
CA ILE A 35 -4.19 -6.86 -1.29
C ILE A 35 -5.30 -6.67 -2.33
N SER A 36 -6.51 -7.19 -2.07
CA SER A 36 -7.67 -6.99 -2.94
C SER A 36 -8.04 -5.52 -3.05
N LEU A 37 -8.20 -4.84 -1.92
CA LEU A 37 -8.52 -3.41 -1.88
C LEU A 37 -7.46 -2.56 -2.56
N TYR A 38 -6.18 -2.87 -2.34
CA TYR A 38 -5.07 -2.19 -3.00
C TYR A 38 -5.11 -2.37 -4.53
N ALA A 39 -5.42 -3.57 -5.01
CA ALA A 39 -5.52 -3.85 -6.44
C ALA A 39 -6.67 -3.08 -7.10
N GLU A 40 -7.83 -3.02 -6.45
CA GLU A 40 -8.97 -2.20 -6.89
C GLU A 40 -8.61 -0.71 -6.91
N THR A 41 -7.96 -0.22 -5.85
CA THR A 41 -7.52 1.18 -5.73
C THR A 41 -6.53 1.55 -6.84
N LYS A 42 -5.54 0.70 -7.13
CA LYS A 42 -4.60 0.89 -8.26
C LYS A 42 -5.34 0.89 -9.60
N TYR A 43 -6.30 -0.01 -9.79
CA TYR A 43 -7.08 -0.07 -11.02
C TYR A 43 -7.91 1.21 -11.25
N GLN A 44 -8.59 1.70 -10.21
CA GLN A 44 -9.33 2.96 -10.24
C GLN A 44 -8.42 4.16 -10.48
N TYR A 45 -7.23 4.18 -9.86
CA TYR A 45 -6.22 5.20 -10.11
C TYR A 45 -5.81 5.23 -11.58
N ASP A 46 -5.54 4.08 -12.19
CA ASP A 46 -5.16 3.99 -13.60
C ASP A 46 -6.29 4.49 -14.53
N LEU A 47 -7.55 4.21 -14.20
CA LEU A 47 -8.71 4.74 -14.94
C LEU A 47 -8.81 6.26 -14.84
N LEU A 48 -8.76 6.80 -13.62
CA LEU A 48 -8.86 8.24 -13.39
C LEU A 48 -7.66 9.00 -13.95
N MET A 49 -6.46 8.41 -13.96
CA MET A 49 -5.30 9.01 -14.59
C MET A 49 -5.48 9.16 -16.11
N ARG A 50 -6.08 8.17 -16.78
CA ARG A 50 -6.41 8.30 -18.22
C ARG A 50 -7.38 9.44 -18.45
N GLN A 51 -8.47 9.51 -17.68
CA GLN A 51 -9.44 10.61 -17.76
C GLN A 51 -8.79 11.98 -17.45
N PHE A 52 -7.88 12.04 -16.49
CA PHE A 52 -7.15 13.25 -16.15
C PHE A 52 -6.26 13.72 -17.31
N TYR A 53 -5.53 12.81 -17.97
CA TYR A 53 -4.77 13.13 -19.17
C TYR A 53 -5.68 13.61 -20.32
N GLU A 54 -6.79 12.91 -20.57
CA GLU A 54 -7.79 13.29 -21.59
C GLU A 54 -8.40 14.67 -21.31
N SER A 55 -8.59 15.05 -20.04
CA SER A 55 -9.06 16.38 -19.65
C SER A 55 -8.04 17.52 -19.85
N GLY A 56 -6.80 17.19 -20.25
CA GLY A 56 -5.69 18.14 -20.35
C GLY A 56 -5.02 18.44 -19.01
N CYS A 57 -5.07 17.50 -18.06
CA CYS A 57 -4.49 17.64 -16.73
C CYS A 57 -5.00 18.85 -15.93
N LYS A 58 -6.28 19.20 -16.10
CA LYS A 58 -6.88 20.36 -15.42
C LYS A 58 -6.97 20.15 -13.92
N VAL A 59 -6.16 20.91 -13.19
CA VAL A 59 -6.11 20.87 -11.72
C VAL A 59 -7.25 21.70 -11.12
N THR A 60 -7.65 22.79 -11.78
CA THR A 60 -8.68 23.70 -11.30
C THR A 60 -9.79 23.94 -12.31
N GLU A 61 -10.95 24.32 -11.81
CA GLU A 61 -12.13 24.72 -12.57
C GLU A 61 -12.82 25.91 -11.89
N GLU A 62 -13.51 26.73 -12.68
CA GLU A 62 -14.44 27.71 -12.15
C GLU A 62 -15.70 27.01 -11.63
N TYR A 63 -16.19 27.47 -10.50
CA TYR A 63 -17.40 26.97 -9.88
C TYR A 63 -18.23 28.12 -9.33
N THR A 64 -19.44 28.27 -9.86
CA THR A 64 -20.44 29.20 -9.35
C THR A 64 -21.29 28.50 -8.31
N ASN A 65 -21.31 29.04 -7.09
CA ASN A 65 -22.13 28.50 -6.01
C ASN A 65 -23.62 28.89 -6.16
N LYS A 66 -24.49 28.34 -5.30
CA LYS A 66 -25.94 28.64 -5.33
C LYS A 66 -26.28 30.12 -5.08
N ALA A 67 -25.36 30.90 -4.51
CA ALA A 67 -25.52 32.32 -4.26
C ALA A 67 -24.97 33.21 -5.40
N GLY A 68 -24.54 32.60 -6.52
CA GLY A 68 -24.07 33.31 -7.71
C GLY A 68 -22.60 33.73 -7.69
N PHE A 69 -21.84 33.40 -6.64
CA PHE A 69 -20.41 33.73 -6.57
C PHE A 69 -19.58 32.68 -7.31
N THR A 70 -18.80 33.11 -8.30
CA THR A 70 -17.83 32.27 -9.03
C THR A 70 -16.49 32.26 -8.32
N ASN A 71 -16.00 31.05 -8.01
CA ASN A 71 -14.70 30.82 -7.38
C ASN A 71 -13.90 29.79 -8.18
N ILE A 72 -12.58 29.80 -8.02
CA ILE A 72 -11.70 28.74 -8.54
C ILE A 72 -11.62 27.63 -7.49
N ARG A 73 -11.83 26.38 -7.90
CA ARG A 73 -11.65 25.20 -7.05
C ARG A 73 -10.86 24.11 -7.77
N LYS A 74 -10.41 23.08 -7.03
CA LYS A 74 -9.82 21.88 -7.62
C LYS A 74 -10.89 21.06 -8.37
N THR A 75 -10.52 20.42 -9.48
CA THR A 75 -11.41 19.51 -10.20
C THR A 75 -11.68 18.25 -9.38
N ALA A 76 -12.86 17.65 -9.57
CA ALA A 76 -13.24 16.42 -8.86
C ALA A 76 -12.27 15.26 -9.15
N ILE A 77 -11.83 15.10 -10.40
CA ILE A 77 -10.85 14.08 -10.81
C ILE A 77 -9.52 14.30 -10.09
N TYR A 78 -9.03 15.53 -10.04
CA TYR A 78 -7.77 15.82 -9.37
C TYR A 78 -7.85 15.54 -7.85
N LEU A 79 -8.95 15.91 -7.20
CA LEU A 79 -9.19 15.58 -5.79
C LEU A 79 -9.24 14.07 -5.54
N ALA A 80 -9.93 13.31 -6.40
CA ALA A 80 -9.98 11.86 -6.30
C ALA A 80 -8.58 11.24 -6.46
N LEU A 81 -7.79 11.72 -7.41
CA LEU A 81 -6.40 11.28 -7.61
C LEU A 81 -5.50 11.59 -6.41
N GLU A 82 -5.64 12.76 -5.78
CA GLU A 82 -4.89 13.08 -4.55
C GLU A 82 -5.20 12.07 -3.43
N THR A 83 -6.47 11.67 -3.27
CA THR A 83 -6.88 10.65 -2.30
C THR A 83 -6.32 9.27 -2.64
N LEU A 84 -6.52 8.81 -3.88
CA LEU A 84 -6.02 7.50 -4.31
C LEU A 84 -4.50 7.37 -4.20
N ARG A 85 -3.74 8.44 -4.48
CA ARG A 85 -2.27 8.42 -4.31
C ARG A 85 -1.86 8.21 -2.85
N ARG A 86 -2.54 8.90 -1.92
CA ARG A 86 -2.29 8.70 -0.48
C ARG A 86 -2.66 7.28 -0.05
N ASP A 87 -3.81 6.80 -0.50
CA ASP A 87 -4.28 5.46 -0.15
C ASP A 87 -3.35 4.39 -0.71
N ILE A 88 -2.90 4.51 -1.96
CA ILE A 88 -1.91 3.60 -2.57
C ILE A 88 -0.64 3.53 -1.73
N ILE A 89 -0.05 4.67 -1.36
CA ILE A 89 1.16 4.71 -0.53
C ILE A 89 0.90 4.08 0.86
N ASN A 90 -0.27 4.33 1.45
CA ASN A 90 -0.65 3.74 2.73
C ASN A 90 -0.74 2.20 2.63
N HIS A 91 -1.38 1.67 1.60
CA HIS A 91 -1.45 0.23 1.36
C HIS A 91 -0.06 -0.36 1.09
N GLU A 92 0.76 0.27 0.26
CA GLU A 92 2.14 -0.18 0.00
C GLU A 92 2.97 -0.22 1.30
N ASN A 93 2.81 0.75 2.19
CA ASN A 93 3.43 0.75 3.51
C ASN A 93 2.92 -0.41 4.39
N ILE A 94 1.61 -0.68 4.42
CA ILE A 94 1.02 -1.78 5.20
C ILE A 94 1.50 -3.14 4.69
N LEU A 95 1.57 -3.31 3.38
CA LEU A 95 2.00 -4.55 2.72
C LEU A 95 3.53 -4.76 2.73
N GLY A 96 4.27 -3.78 3.26
CA GLY A 96 5.73 -3.84 3.32
C GLY A 96 6.43 -3.60 1.98
N LEU A 97 5.73 -3.11 0.97
CA LEU A 97 6.25 -2.87 -0.38
C LEU A 97 7.09 -1.58 -0.49
N THR A 98 7.24 -0.85 0.61
CA THR A 98 8.13 0.33 0.72
C THR A 98 9.22 0.08 1.76
N PRO A 99 10.35 0.80 1.72
CA PRO A 99 11.38 0.71 2.75
C PRO A 99 10.84 0.99 4.16
N VAL A 100 9.91 1.93 4.28
CA VAL A 100 9.28 2.30 5.56
C VAL A 100 8.38 1.17 6.06
N GLY A 101 7.56 0.60 5.18
CA GLY A 101 6.68 -0.52 5.50
C GLY A 101 7.47 -1.77 5.89
N LEU A 102 8.46 -2.13 5.08
CA LEU A 102 9.32 -3.29 5.31
C LEU A 102 10.05 -3.19 6.66
N ARG A 103 10.61 -2.02 6.97
CA ARG A 103 11.24 -1.77 8.27
C ARG A 103 10.27 -1.98 9.44
N LYS A 104 9.04 -1.47 9.35
CA LYS A 104 8.02 -1.63 10.40
C LYS A 104 7.64 -3.11 10.63
N ILE A 105 7.47 -3.87 9.54
CA ILE A 105 7.19 -5.31 9.63
C ILE A 105 8.35 -6.02 10.32
N ASN A 106 9.59 -5.80 9.85
CA ASN A 106 10.78 -6.43 10.43
C ASN A 106 10.95 -6.10 11.92
N GLU A 107 10.78 -4.84 12.32
CA GLU A 107 10.84 -4.43 13.72
C GLU A 107 9.78 -5.12 14.58
N SER A 108 8.55 -5.26 14.07
CA SER A 108 7.47 -5.95 14.78
C SER A 108 7.77 -7.44 14.99
N GLU A 109 8.34 -8.10 13.98
CA GLU A 109 8.75 -9.50 14.07
C GLU A 109 9.94 -9.70 15.02
N MET A 110 10.89 -8.76 15.03
CA MET A 110 12.02 -8.76 15.96
C MET A 110 11.61 -8.55 17.41
N LYS A 111 10.55 -7.78 17.69
CA LYS A 111 10.00 -7.60 19.05
C LYS A 111 9.28 -8.86 19.56
N GLY A 112 8.64 -9.62 18.67
CA GLY A 112 7.96 -10.88 19.01
C GLY A 112 8.91 -12.03 19.35
N LYS A 113 10.12 -12.04 18.77
CA LYS A 113 11.20 -12.94 19.20
C LYS A 113 11.80 -12.36 20.49
N LYS A 114 11.48 -12.96 21.65
CA LYS A 114 12.23 -12.70 22.90
C LYS A 114 13.72 -12.78 22.56
N LYS A 115 14.42 -11.65 22.49
CA LYS A 115 15.88 -11.65 22.32
C LYS A 115 16.41 -12.54 23.43
N LYS A 116 17.03 -13.67 23.08
CA LYS A 116 17.81 -14.44 24.06
C LYS A 116 18.75 -13.42 24.71
N SER A 117 18.67 -13.30 26.04
CA SER A 117 19.47 -12.31 26.75
C SER A 117 20.94 -12.61 26.44
N LYS A 118 21.67 -11.60 25.94
CA LYS A 118 23.13 -11.73 25.72
C LYS A 118 23.85 -12.20 26.99
N LEU A 119 23.28 -11.88 28.15
CA LEU A 119 23.76 -12.30 29.45
C LEU A 119 23.56 -13.82 29.67
N ILE A 120 22.43 -14.38 29.25
CA ILE A 120 22.16 -15.83 29.30
C ILE A 120 23.10 -16.58 28.34
N GLU A 121 23.40 -16.00 27.19
CA GLU A 121 24.32 -16.58 26.21
C GLU A 121 25.78 -16.56 26.72
N ALA A 122 26.20 -15.45 27.33
CA ALA A 122 27.50 -15.34 27.99
C ALA A 122 27.64 -16.33 29.16
N LEU A 123 26.62 -16.49 30.00
CA LEU A 123 26.64 -17.46 31.10
C LEU A 123 26.80 -18.90 30.61
N LYS A 124 26.07 -19.30 29.56
CA LYS A 124 26.22 -20.64 28.96
C LYS A 124 27.62 -20.89 28.39
N SER A 125 28.23 -19.87 27.78
CA SER A 125 29.58 -20.00 27.23
C SER A 125 30.65 -20.17 28.33
N ILE A 126 30.40 -19.67 29.53
CA ILE A 126 31.29 -19.85 30.69
C ILE A 126 31.11 -21.25 31.29
N GLU A 127 29.88 -21.73 31.45
CA GLU A 127 29.60 -23.08 31.96
C GLU A 127 30.26 -24.18 31.09
N GLN A 128 30.23 -24.02 29.76
CA GLN A 128 30.81 -25.00 28.83
C GLN A 128 32.33 -25.03 28.80
N ASN A 129 33.01 -23.96 29.24
CA ASN A 129 34.48 -23.91 29.32
C ASN A 129 35.04 -24.37 30.67
N THR A 130 34.17 -24.69 31.62
CA THR A 130 34.56 -25.10 32.99
C THR A 130 34.30 -26.59 33.24
N THR A 131 33.97 -27.36 32.19
CA THR A 131 33.80 -28.82 32.21
C THR A 131 34.83 -29.46 31.29
#